data_AF-A0A946JP92-F1
#
_entry.id   AF-A0A946JP92-F1
#
_cell.length_a   1.000
_cell.length_b   1.000
_cell.length_c   1.000
_cell.angle_alpha   90.00
_cell.angle_beta   90.00
_cell.angle_gamma   90.00
#
_symmetry.space_group_name_H-M   'P 1'
#
loop_
_entity.id
_entity.type
_entity.pdbx_description
1 polymer ?
#
loop_
_entity_poly.entity_id
_entity_poly.type
_entity_poly.pdbx_seq_one_letter_code
_entity_poly.pdbx_strand_id
1 'polypeptide(L)'
;NASELEAISNIYVDSLKRLGINVTIASLDSAVFRERKKSYDFDMMPNLWWLSLSPGNEQKLYWGPKGITEPGTRNYMGAKDPAIEPLIDHMLTATDQSEFVAAVKALDRVLTAGRYVVPFGYDNISRLAHDSSLKFPNRLPMYGDWTGFLPDVWWVE
;
A
#
# COMPACT_ATOMS: atom_id res chain seq x y z
N ASN A 1 -15.02 1.53 -7.13
CA ASN A 1 -14.18 2.40 -6.28
C ASN A 1 -13.81 3.77 -6.85
N ALA A 2 -14.01 4.12 -8.12
CA ALA A 2 -13.75 5.50 -8.57
C ALA A 2 -14.59 6.53 -7.79
N SER A 3 -15.87 6.22 -7.53
CA SER A 3 -16.77 7.02 -6.71
C SER A 3 -16.34 7.15 -5.23
N GLU A 4 -15.70 6.11 -4.69
CA GLU A 4 -15.21 6.13 -3.30
C GLU A 4 -13.99 7.06 -3.17
N LEU A 5 -13.02 6.93 -4.07
CA LEU A 5 -11.84 7.79 -4.07
C LEU A 5 -12.21 9.27 -4.31
N GLU A 6 -13.22 9.53 -5.13
CA GLU A 6 -13.79 10.87 -5.31
C GLU A 6 -14.40 11.40 -4.02
N ALA A 7 -15.23 10.60 -3.31
CA ALA A 7 -15.80 11.00 -2.04
C ALA A 7 -14.73 11.31 -0.98
N ILE A 8 -13.70 10.46 -0.87
CA ILE A 8 -12.57 10.66 0.05
C ILE A 8 -11.81 11.94 -0.31
N SER A 9 -11.56 12.17 -1.60
CA SER A 9 -10.86 13.36 -2.10
C SER A 9 -11.64 14.63 -1.76
N ASN A 10 -12.96 14.64 -1.95
CA ASN A 10 -13.82 15.78 -1.61
C ASN A 10 -13.76 16.12 -0.11
N ILE A 11 -13.87 15.11 0.77
CA ILE A 11 -13.74 15.31 2.23
C ILE A 11 -12.39 15.91 2.60
N TYR A 12 -11.31 15.44 1.96
CA TYR A 12 -9.97 15.95 2.21
C TYR A 12 -9.81 17.39 1.71
N VAL A 13 -10.30 17.71 0.50
CA VAL A 13 -10.30 19.06 -0.07
C VAL A 13 -11.08 20.04 0.81
N ASP A 14 -12.26 19.67 1.30
CA ASP A 14 -13.04 20.51 2.21
C ASP A 14 -12.28 20.80 3.51
N SER A 15 -11.54 19.82 4.02
CA SER A 15 -10.69 19.99 5.21
C SER A 15 -9.51 20.93 4.95
N LEU A 16 -8.84 20.80 3.80
CA LEU A 16 -7.73 21.65 3.37
C LEU A 16 -8.19 23.10 3.10
N LYS A 17 -9.38 23.28 2.53
CA LYS A 17 -9.98 24.60 2.27
C LYS A 17 -10.16 25.41 3.55
N ARG A 18 -10.50 24.76 4.67
CA ARG A 18 -10.59 25.42 6.00
C ARG A 18 -9.24 25.94 6.49
N LEU A 19 -8.14 25.41 5.98
CA LEU A 19 -6.77 25.85 6.25
C LEU A 19 -6.27 26.88 5.21
N GLY A 20 -7.12 27.31 4.27
CA GLY A 20 -6.75 28.24 3.20
C GLY A 20 -6.00 27.60 2.04
N ILE A 21 -5.96 26.26 1.96
CA ILE A 21 -5.30 25.52 0.88
C ILE A 21 -6.33 25.24 -0.22
N ASN A 22 -6.06 25.73 -1.44
CA ASN A 22 -6.92 25.50 -2.60
C ASN A 22 -6.43 24.27 -3.37
N VAL A 23 -7.31 23.28 -3.55
CA VAL A 23 -7.02 22.04 -4.27
C VAL A 23 -8.02 21.87 -5.40
N THR A 24 -7.55 21.46 -6.58
CA THR A 24 -8.40 21.11 -7.72
C THR A 24 -8.30 19.61 -7.97
N ILE A 25 -9.45 18.93 -8.00
CA ILE A 25 -9.51 17.50 -8.32
C ILE A 25 -9.60 17.33 -9.83
N ALA A 26 -8.64 16.61 -10.42
CA ALA A 26 -8.68 16.24 -11.83
C ALA A 26 -9.26 14.83 -12.00
N SER A 27 -10.43 14.73 -12.64
CA SER A 27 -10.99 13.45 -13.07
C SER A 27 -10.40 13.06 -14.41
N LEU A 28 -9.65 11.96 -14.44
CA LEU A 28 -8.91 11.48 -15.61
C LEU A 28 -9.38 10.07 -15.96
N ASP A 29 -9.38 9.75 -17.26
CA ASP A 29 -9.51 8.35 -17.66
C ASP A 29 -8.30 7.53 -17.20
N SER A 30 -8.46 6.21 -17.18
CA SER A 30 -7.44 5.31 -16.63
C SER A 30 -6.11 5.33 -17.40
N ALA A 31 -6.13 5.63 -18.71
CA ALA A 31 -4.91 5.66 -19.52
C ALA A 31 -4.10 6.92 -19.21
N VAL A 32 -4.75 8.08 -19.16
CA VAL A 32 -4.10 9.34 -18.80
C VAL A 32 -3.59 9.28 -17.36
N PHE A 33 -4.39 8.77 -16.41
CA PHE A 33 -3.94 8.60 -15.03
C PHE A 33 -2.69 7.70 -14.92
N ARG A 34 -2.68 6.57 -15.63
CA ARG A 34 -1.50 5.66 -15.64
C ARG A 34 -0.26 6.34 -16.21
N GLU A 35 -0.38 7.11 -17.28
CA GLU A 35 0.76 7.79 -17.88
C GLU A 35 1.32 8.86 -16.95
N ARG A 36 0.46 9.75 -16.41
CA ARG A 36 0.86 10.78 -15.45
C ARG A 36 1.48 10.19 -14.18
N LYS A 37 0.91 9.09 -13.67
CA LYS A 37 1.47 8.33 -12.56
C LYS A 37 2.87 7.77 -12.86
N LYS A 38 3.08 7.24 -14.07
CA LYS A 38 4.36 6.67 -14.50
C LYS A 38 5.44 7.75 -14.67
N SER A 39 5.07 8.92 -15.16
CA SER A 39 5.97 10.06 -15.37
C SER A 39 6.12 10.97 -14.14
N TYR A 40 5.49 10.64 -13.02
CA TYR A 40 5.44 11.46 -11.79
C TYR A 40 4.84 12.86 -12.00
N ASP A 41 3.93 13.01 -12.96
CA ASP A 41 3.21 14.26 -13.25
C ASP A 41 1.92 14.36 -12.42
N PHE A 42 2.08 14.64 -11.13
CA PHE A 42 0.97 14.91 -10.20
C PHE A 42 1.47 15.65 -8.96
N ASP A 43 0.60 16.41 -8.30
CA ASP A 43 0.88 16.95 -6.97
C ASP A 43 0.53 15.93 -5.88
N MET A 44 -0.66 15.33 -5.99
CA MET A 44 -1.14 14.26 -5.12
C MET A 44 -1.98 13.27 -5.92
N MET A 45 -1.93 12.00 -5.55
CA MET A 45 -2.80 10.97 -6.14
C MET A 45 -3.13 9.87 -5.12
N PRO A 46 -4.28 9.21 -5.25
CA PRO A 46 -4.54 7.99 -4.50
C PRO A 46 -3.66 6.85 -5.00
N ASN A 47 -3.14 6.05 -4.07
CA ASN A 47 -2.44 4.82 -4.39
C ASN A 47 -2.66 3.78 -3.29
N LEU A 48 -2.77 2.52 -3.71
CA LEU A 48 -2.79 1.35 -2.82
C LEU A 48 -1.41 0.67 -2.85
N TRP A 49 -0.80 0.50 -1.68
CA TRP A 49 0.36 -0.37 -1.52
C TRP A 49 -0.09 -1.71 -0.99
N TRP A 50 0.19 -2.76 -1.76
CA TRP A 50 -0.01 -4.13 -1.31
C TRP A 50 1.14 -4.51 -0.38
N LEU A 51 0.81 -4.75 0.89
CA LEU A 51 1.73 -5.14 1.95
C LEU A 51 1.43 -6.58 2.38
N SER A 52 2.44 -7.24 2.95
CA SER A 52 2.32 -8.62 3.45
C SER A 52 2.89 -8.74 4.85
N LEU A 53 2.73 -9.90 5.48
CA LEU A 53 3.38 -10.22 6.76
C LEU A 53 4.87 -10.59 6.58
N SER A 54 5.34 -10.61 5.34
CA SER A 54 6.72 -10.93 4.96
C SER A 54 7.17 -9.96 3.86
N PRO A 55 7.29 -8.66 4.15
CA PRO A 55 7.79 -7.69 3.18
C PRO A 55 9.19 -8.07 2.70
N GLY A 56 9.46 -7.83 1.42
CA GLY A 56 10.67 -8.28 0.74
C GLY A 56 11.17 -7.29 -0.29
N ASN A 57 11.64 -7.81 -1.42
CA ASN A 57 12.33 -7.02 -2.46
C ASN A 57 11.46 -5.91 -3.06
N GLU A 58 10.13 -6.07 -3.02
CA GLU A 58 9.19 -5.06 -3.48
C GLU A 58 9.34 -3.72 -2.73
N GLN A 59 9.85 -3.73 -1.50
CA GLN A 59 10.10 -2.49 -0.75
C GLN A 59 11.12 -1.58 -1.45
N LYS A 60 12.10 -2.13 -2.18
CA LYS A 60 13.02 -1.33 -3.00
C LYS A 60 12.30 -0.64 -4.15
N LEU A 61 11.31 -1.32 -4.76
CA LEU A 61 10.49 -0.73 -5.81
C LEU A 61 9.57 0.38 -5.28
N TYR A 62 9.11 0.24 -4.04
CA TYR A 62 8.18 1.18 -3.40
C TYR A 62 8.87 2.41 -2.83
N TRP A 63 10.06 2.25 -2.22
CA TRP A 63 10.68 3.29 -1.40
C TRP A 63 12.16 3.55 -1.73
N GLY A 64 12.77 2.73 -2.59
CA GLY A 64 14.19 2.83 -2.91
C GLY A 64 14.52 4.08 -3.74
N PRO A 65 15.73 4.63 -3.61
CA PRO A 65 16.09 5.92 -4.19
C PRO A 65 16.12 5.92 -5.72
N LYS A 66 16.32 4.75 -6.36
CA LYS A 66 16.22 4.62 -7.82
C LYS A 66 14.90 5.12 -8.37
N GLY A 67 13.83 4.94 -7.60
CA GLY A 67 12.50 5.36 -8.02
C GLY A 67 12.29 6.87 -8.11
N ILE A 68 13.21 7.67 -7.57
CA ILE A 68 13.20 9.13 -7.74
C ILE A 68 13.58 9.51 -9.19
N THR A 69 14.51 8.77 -9.80
CA THR A 69 15.07 9.10 -11.12
C THR A 69 14.57 8.19 -12.23
N GLU A 70 14.08 6.99 -11.90
CA GLU A 70 13.63 5.99 -12.84
C GLU A 70 12.09 5.97 -12.89
N PRO A 71 11.47 6.42 -14.01
CA PRO A 71 10.03 6.30 -14.20
C PRO A 71 9.58 4.84 -14.20
N GLY A 72 8.37 4.58 -13.69
CA GLY A 72 7.78 3.24 -13.66
C GLY A 72 8.10 2.41 -12.41
N THR A 73 8.87 2.96 -11.46
CA THR A 73 8.87 2.41 -10.09
C THR A 73 7.59 2.82 -9.35
N ARG A 74 7.53 2.55 -8.04
CA ARG A 74 6.41 2.94 -7.17
C ARG A 74 6.81 3.92 -6.07
N ASN A 75 8.02 4.49 -6.16
CA ASN A 75 8.46 5.60 -5.32
C ASN A 75 7.82 6.92 -5.82
N TYR A 76 6.49 6.97 -5.78
CA TYR A 76 5.70 8.09 -6.29
C TYR A 76 5.86 9.39 -5.48
N MET A 77 6.30 9.25 -4.24
CA MET A 77 6.48 10.34 -3.28
C MET A 77 7.89 10.94 -3.33
N GLY A 78 8.82 10.34 -4.08
CA GLY A 78 10.22 10.74 -4.08
C GLY A 78 10.92 10.54 -2.73
N ALA A 79 10.61 9.46 -2.02
CA ALA A 79 11.24 9.08 -0.76
C ALA A 79 12.75 8.93 -0.97
N LYS A 80 13.52 9.68 -0.16
CA LYS A 80 14.97 9.87 -0.34
C LYS A 80 15.77 9.91 0.96
N ASP A 81 15.17 9.45 2.07
CA ASP A 81 15.87 9.39 3.35
C ASP A 81 16.97 8.30 3.27
N PRO A 82 18.22 8.63 3.64
CA PRO A 82 19.34 7.68 3.53
C PRO A 82 19.21 6.47 4.45
N ALA A 83 18.29 6.47 5.43
CA ALA A 83 18.01 5.32 6.27
C ALA A 83 17.11 4.26 5.59
N ILE A 84 16.34 4.63 4.56
CA ILE A 84 15.34 3.73 3.95
C ILE A 84 16.00 2.51 3.31
N GLU A 85 16.93 2.72 2.38
CA GLU A 85 17.56 1.60 1.65
C GLU A 85 18.36 0.67 2.56
N PRO A 86 19.20 1.15 3.49
CA PRO A 86 19.87 0.29 4.47
C PRO A 86 18.92 -0.54 5.34
N LEU A 87 17.77 0.03 5.74
CA LEU A 87 16.77 -0.72 6.52
C LEU A 87 16.09 -1.82 5.69
N ILE A 88 15.84 -1.55 4.40
CA ILE A 88 15.34 -2.58 3.47
C ILE A 88 16.39 -3.67 3.29
N ASP A 89 17.66 -3.33 3.09
CA ASP A 89 18.75 -4.29 2.93
C ASP A 89 18.93 -5.16 4.19
N HIS A 90 18.86 -4.54 5.36
CA HIS A 90 18.94 -5.27 6.63
C HIS A 90 17.74 -6.22 6.80
N MET A 91 16.52 -5.76 6.51
CA MET A 91 15.32 -6.60 6.50
C MET A 91 15.48 -7.82 5.57
N LEU A 92 16.04 -7.63 4.37
CA LEU A 92 16.20 -8.71 3.37
C LEU A 92 17.28 -9.73 3.73
N THR A 93 18.25 -9.35 4.56
CA THR A 93 19.40 -10.18 4.94
C THR A 93 19.27 -10.75 6.35
N ALA A 94 18.25 -10.33 7.11
CA ALA A 94 17.96 -10.85 8.45
C ALA A 94 17.77 -12.36 8.42
N THR A 95 18.45 -13.06 9.33
CA THR A 95 18.41 -14.53 9.41
C THR A 95 17.56 -15.03 10.57
N ASP A 96 17.18 -14.13 11.47
CA ASP A 96 16.30 -14.40 12.61
C ASP A 96 15.01 -13.58 12.52
N GLN A 97 13.91 -14.15 13.02
CA GLN A 97 12.59 -13.50 12.97
C GLN A 97 12.54 -12.21 13.80
N SER A 98 13.21 -12.17 14.95
CA SER A 98 13.21 -10.98 15.81
C SER A 98 13.96 -9.82 15.15
N GLU A 99 15.06 -10.10 14.45
CA GLU A 99 15.83 -9.14 13.66
C GLU A 99 15.00 -8.63 12.47
N PHE A 100 14.37 -9.54 11.72
CA PHE A 100 13.47 -9.17 10.62
C PHE A 100 12.35 -8.23 11.09
N VAL A 101 11.66 -8.60 12.17
CA VAL A 101 10.58 -7.79 12.74
C VAL A 101 11.09 -6.43 13.23
N ALA A 102 12.28 -6.38 13.83
CA ALA A 102 12.90 -5.13 14.26
C ALA A 102 13.21 -4.21 13.06
N ALA A 103 13.79 -4.76 11.99
CA ALA A 103 14.09 -4.02 10.75
C ALA A 103 12.81 -3.47 10.09
N VAL A 104 11.76 -4.30 9.96
CA VAL A 104 10.45 -3.88 9.42
C VAL A 104 9.86 -2.73 10.25
N LYS A 105 9.87 -2.84 11.59
CA LYS A 105 9.38 -1.78 12.48
C LYS A 105 10.20 -0.50 12.40
N ALA A 106 11.52 -0.62 12.20
CA ALA A 106 12.38 0.55 12.01
C ALA A 106 12.06 1.25 10.67
N LEU A 107 11.90 0.49 9.59
CA LEU A 107 11.49 1.03 8.29
C LEU A 107 10.13 1.75 8.38
N ASP A 108 9.13 1.12 9.00
CA ASP A 108 7.81 1.72 9.22
C ASP A 108 7.88 3.07 9.96
N ARG A 109 8.70 3.17 10.99
CA ARG A 109 8.91 4.42 11.74
C ARG A 109 9.54 5.51 10.88
N VAL A 110 10.55 5.17 10.06
CA VAL A 110 11.20 6.12 9.14
C VAL A 110 10.19 6.62 8.10
N LEU A 111 9.44 5.73 7.47
CA LEU A 111 8.44 6.08 6.47
C LEU A 111 7.31 6.95 7.07
N THR A 112 6.83 6.60 8.26
CA THR A 112 5.80 7.36 8.98
C THR A 112 6.30 8.74 9.38
N ALA A 113 7.53 8.85 9.90
CA ALA A 113 8.12 10.14 10.26
C ALA A 113 8.32 11.06 9.04
N GLY A 114 8.64 10.47 7.88
CA GLY A 114 8.82 11.17 6.61
C GLY A 114 7.55 11.77 6.00
N ARG A 115 6.34 11.38 6.47
CA ARG A 115 5.03 11.89 6.00
C ARG A 115 4.85 11.82 4.48
N TYR A 116 5.38 10.77 3.87
CA TYR A 116 5.32 10.53 2.43
C TYR A 116 3.91 10.29 1.89
N VAL A 117 3.00 9.83 2.74
CA VAL A 117 1.62 9.50 2.41
C VAL A 117 0.70 9.98 3.52
N VAL A 118 -0.57 10.20 3.18
CA VAL A 118 -1.66 10.41 4.14
C VAL A 118 -2.54 9.15 4.14
N PRO A 119 -2.43 8.25 5.12
CA PRO A 119 -3.26 7.05 5.19
C PRO A 119 -4.71 7.44 5.51
N PHE A 120 -5.68 6.88 4.78
CA PHE A 120 -7.10 7.20 4.97
C PHE A 120 -8.02 5.99 5.17
N GLY A 121 -7.56 4.76 4.89
CA GLY A 121 -8.40 3.58 5.09
C GLY A 121 -7.72 2.26 4.74
N TYR A 122 -8.34 1.18 5.21
CA TYR A 122 -8.05 -0.20 4.85
C TYR A 122 -9.30 -1.05 5.12
N ASP A 123 -9.44 -2.18 4.44
CA ASP A 123 -10.47 -3.17 4.74
C ASP A 123 -10.00 -4.04 5.92
N ASN A 124 -10.71 -3.95 7.04
CA ASN A 124 -10.40 -4.72 8.25
C ASN A 124 -11.13 -6.06 8.35
N ILE A 125 -12.08 -6.30 7.44
CA ILE A 125 -12.82 -7.56 7.35
C ILE A 125 -13.00 -7.97 5.89
N SER A 126 -12.87 -9.26 5.68
CA SER A 126 -13.18 -9.88 4.39
C SER A 126 -14.65 -10.28 4.37
N ARG A 127 -15.36 -9.89 3.31
CA ARG A 127 -16.78 -10.21 3.12
C ARG A 127 -16.90 -11.17 1.95
N LEU A 128 -17.20 -12.43 2.26
CA LEU A 128 -17.32 -13.51 1.30
C LEU A 128 -18.72 -14.12 1.35
N ALA A 129 -19.34 -14.28 0.19
CA ALA A 129 -20.53 -15.10 0.01
C ALA A 129 -20.13 -16.37 -0.75
N HIS A 130 -20.59 -17.52 -0.28
CA HIS A 130 -20.30 -18.81 -0.91
C HIS A 130 -21.53 -19.71 -0.87
N ASP A 131 -21.52 -20.74 -1.72
CA ASP A 131 -22.57 -21.76 -1.70
C ASP A 131 -22.63 -22.48 -0.35
N SER A 132 -23.83 -22.74 0.17
CA SER A 132 -24.04 -23.34 1.49
C SER A 132 -23.47 -24.77 1.65
N SER A 133 -23.27 -25.48 0.53
CA SER A 133 -22.63 -26.80 0.50
C SER A 133 -21.12 -26.73 0.75
N LEU A 134 -20.48 -25.61 0.42
CA LEU A 134 -19.05 -25.40 0.65
C LEU A 134 -18.77 -25.21 2.14
N LYS A 135 -17.73 -25.88 2.61
CA LYS A 135 -17.19 -25.82 3.98
C LYS A 135 -15.74 -25.33 3.95
N PHE A 136 -15.30 -24.77 5.07
CA PHE A 136 -13.93 -24.30 5.31
C PHE A 136 -13.62 -24.43 6.82
N PRO A 137 -12.35 -24.40 7.26
CA PRO A 137 -12.01 -24.66 8.65
C PRO A 137 -12.42 -23.50 9.57
N ASN A 138 -12.88 -23.81 10.79
CA ASN A 138 -13.18 -22.81 11.82
C ASN A 138 -11.94 -21.98 12.23
N ARG A 139 -10.74 -22.58 12.14
CA ARG A 139 -9.47 -21.88 12.34
C ARG A 139 -8.94 -21.44 10.98
N LEU A 140 -9.02 -20.14 10.71
CA LEU A 140 -8.57 -19.56 9.46
C LEU A 140 -7.04 -19.49 9.35
N PRO A 141 -6.48 -19.52 8.13
CA PRO A 141 -5.08 -19.20 7.89
C PRO A 141 -4.71 -17.80 8.40
N MET A 142 -3.42 -17.57 8.68
CA MET A 142 -2.91 -16.29 9.20
C MET A 142 -3.19 -15.11 8.26
N TYR A 143 -3.24 -15.36 6.95
CA TYR A 143 -3.58 -14.36 5.94
C TYR A 143 -5.09 -14.18 5.72
N GLY A 144 -5.94 -14.77 6.57
CA GLY A 144 -7.39 -14.66 6.45
C GLY A 144 -7.89 -15.32 5.18
N ASP A 145 -8.57 -14.53 4.33
CA ASP A 145 -9.17 -14.99 3.07
C ASP A 145 -8.24 -14.89 1.85
N TRP A 146 -6.96 -14.55 2.06
CA TRP A 146 -5.99 -14.36 0.99
C TRP A 146 -5.24 -15.66 0.65
N THR A 147 -3.90 -15.60 0.57
CA THR A 147 -3.05 -16.72 0.16
C THR A 147 -3.30 -17.97 1.00
N GLY A 148 -3.65 -19.07 0.32
CA GLY A 148 -3.89 -20.37 0.94
C GLY A 148 -5.29 -20.55 1.53
N PHE A 149 -6.21 -19.60 1.35
CA PHE A 149 -7.61 -19.79 1.75
C PHE A 149 -8.42 -20.44 0.63
N LEU A 150 -8.58 -19.75 -0.49
CA LEU A 150 -9.28 -20.27 -1.67
C LEU A 150 -8.27 -20.72 -2.74
N PRO A 151 -8.44 -21.91 -3.36
CA PRO A 151 -9.39 -22.98 -3.02
C PRO A 151 -8.87 -23.95 -1.93
N ASP A 152 -7.65 -23.74 -1.43
CA ASP A 152 -6.83 -24.77 -0.78
C ASP A 152 -7.45 -25.41 0.47
N VAL A 153 -8.23 -24.66 1.27
CA VAL A 153 -8.83 -25.18 2.51
C VAL A 153 -10.35 -25.37 2.42
N TRP A 154 -10.91 -25.33 1.22
CA TRP A 154 -12.35 -25.44 0.99
C TRP A 154 -12.73 -26.81 0.45
N TRP A 155 -13.87 -27.34 0.88
CA TRP A 155 -14.38 -28.63 0.42
C TRP A 155 -15.91 -28.68 0.36
N VAL A 156 -16.44 -29.72 -0.28
CA VAL A 156 -17.85 -30.12 -0.24
C VAL A 156 -17.90 -31.49 0.44
N GLU A 157 -18.96 -31.74 1.21
CA GLU A 157 -19.26 -33.07 1.76
C GLU A 157 -20.03 -33.95 0.77
#